data_AF-A0A2E9K7A8-F1
#
_entry.id   AF-A0A2E9K7A8-F1
#
_cell.length_a   1.000
_cell.length_b   1.000
_cell.length_c   1.000
_cell.angle_alpha   90.00
_cell.angle_beta   90.00
_cell.angle_gamma   90.00
#
_symmetry.space_group_name_H-M   'P 1'
#
loop_
_entity.id
_entity.type
_entity.pdbx_description
1 polymer ?
#
loop_
_entity_poly.entity_id
_entity_poly.type
_entity_poly.pdbx_seq_one_letter_code
_entity_poly.pdbx_strand_id
1 'polypeptide(L)'
;MQAKAHLVSFADGAFKNRRQGFTNEALSMNFFESVNVLDRKSLDTCYFEKHGRYILSQKRGFGYWIWKSQVVHQSLANLPENDVLAFSDVGFKFNPDGRYRLLEYVEMCCDSEFKNLGFSNTHTEYCRTKADLACRLNVDLSSIVMRSTQLSSGFFFLINNKRNRDLVKSWVDISIENNYHYSNDSPSELPNHPQFIEHRHDQSIFSLLRKLSGCEVTHYEVQSYPHFDNLKGILPLFAARQGRDKSYVPEM
;
A
#
# COMPACT_ATOMS: atom_id res chain seq x y z
N MET A 1 16.67 -22.28 3.56
CA MET A 1 17.22 -20.93 3.29
C MET A 1 16.32 -19.94 4.01
N GLN A 2 16.90 -18.92 4.63
CA GLN A 2 16.13 -17.83 5.24
C GLN A 2 15.57 -16.94 4.12
N ALA A 3 14.29 -16.55 4.21
CA ALA A 3 13.65 -15.70 3.22
C ALA A 3 14.37 -14.35 3.12
N LYS A 4 14.65 -13.89 1.90
CA LYS A 4 15.29 -12.60 1.65
C LYS A 4 14.24 -11.50 1.46
N ALA A 5 14.52 -10.31 1.97
CA ALA A 5 13.63 -9.17 1.82
C ALA A 5 14.04 -8.26 0.66
N HIS A 6 13.07 -7.94 -0.20
CA HIS A 6 13.23 -7.09 -1.37
C HIS A 6 12.31 -5.88 -1.25
N LEU A 7 12.89 -4.68 -1.27
CA LEU A 7 12.12 -3.44 -1.25
C LEU A 7 11.60 -3.11 -2.64
N VAL A 8 10.31 -2.83 -2.74
CA VAL A 8 9.63 -2.36 -3.96
C VAL A 8 8.97 -1.02 -3.68
N SER A 9 9.13 -0.09 -4.61
CA SER A 9 8.50 1.23 -4.53
C SER A 9 8.23 1.80 -5.93
N PHE A 10 7.63 2.98 -6.00
CA PHE A 10 7.32 3.68 -7.24
C PHE A 10 7.54 5.18 -7.10
N ALA A 11 8.29 5.78 -8.03
CA ALA A 11 8.57 7.21 -8.07
C ALA A 11 8.35 7.80 -9.47
N ASP A 12 7.22 8.45 -9.67
CA ASP A 12 6.90 9.20 -10.89
C ASP A 12 6.09 10.46 -10.55
N GLY A 13 5.71 11.25 -11.56
CA GLY A 13 4.95 12.48 -11.39
C GLY A 13 5.60 13.42 -10.38
N ALA A 14 4.80 13.90 -9.41
CA ALA A 14 5.25 14.79 -8.34
C ALA A 14 6.36 14.19 -7.45
N PHE A 15 6.47 12.86 -7.38
CA PHE A 15 7.42 12.16 -6.52
C PHE A 15 8.68 11.67 -7.25
N LYS A 16 8.83 11.94 -8.55
CA LYS A 16 10.00 11.53 -9.34
C LYS A 16 11.34 11.91 -8.67
N ASN A 17 11.41 13.11 -8.10
CA ASN A 17 12.62 13.62 -7.45
C ASN A 17 12.95 12.96 -6.11
N ARG A 18 12.00 12.22 -5.50
CA ARG A 18 12.26 11.47 -4.25
C ARG A 18 13.04 10.17 -4.49
N ARG A 19 13.07 9.65 -5.73
CA ARG A 19 13.68 8.36 -6.06
C ARG A 19 15.09 8.19 -5.50
N GLN A 20 16.02 9.09 -5.84
CA GLN A 20 17.41 8.95 -5.44
C GLN A 20 17.58 9.00 -3.90
N GLY A 21 16.93 9.96 -3.24
CA GLY A 21 16.99 10.08 -1.79
C GLY A 21 16.42 8.86 -1.08
N PHE A 22 15.24 8.41 -1.49
CA PHE A 22 14.61 7.20 -0.97
C PHE A 22 15.46 5.95 -1.18
N THR A 23 16.06 5.78 -2.37
CA THR A 23 16.97 4.65 -2.65
C THR A 23 18.19 4.70 -1.73
N ASN A 24 18.82 5.86 -1.54
CA ASN A 24 19.98 5.99 -0.65
C ASN A 24 19.61 5.69 0.81
N GLU A 25 18.47 6.19 1.27
CA GLU A 25 17.92 5.94 2.61
C GLU A 25 17.62 4.43 2.81
N ALA A 26 17.07 3.75 1.80
CA ALA A 26 16.81 2.31 1.88
C ALA A 26 18.09 1.46 1.85
N LEU A 27 19.09 1.85 1.05
CA LEU A 27 20.38 1.16 0.98
C LEU A 27 21.17 1.29 2.28
N SER A 28 21.08 2.45 2.97
CA SER A 28 21.77 2.65 4.25
C SER A 28 21.25 1.76 5.38
N MET A 29 20.06 1.15 5.21
CA MET A 29 19.56 0.11 6.13
C MET A 29 20.46 -1.15 6.14
N ASN A 30 21.24 -1.40 5.08
CA ASN A 30 22.04 -2.61 4.89
C ASN A 30 21.24 -3.90 5.19
N PHE A 31 19.98 -3.91 4.74
CA PHE A 31 18.98 -4.92 5.12
C PHE A 31 18.39 -5.65 3.91
N PHE A 32 18.00 -4.93 2.87
CA PHE A 32 17.33 -5.50 1.71
C PHE A 32 18.32 -6.17 0.76
N GLU A 33 17.96 -7.33 0.21
CA GLU A 33 18.70 -8.00 -0.86
C GLU A 33 18.66 -7.17 -2.15
N SER A 34 17.51 -6.54 -2.44
CA SER A 34 17.40 -5.57 -3.53
C SER A 34 16.44 -4.43 -3.21
N VAL A 35 16.69 -3.27 -3.83
CA VAL A 35 15.87 -2.06 -3.73
C VAL A 35 15.43 -1.66 -5.13
N ASN A 36 14.16 -1.88 -5.45
CA ASN A 36 13.58 -1.64 -6.77
C ASN A 36 12.56 -0.50 -6.69
N VAL A 37 12.97 0.70 -7.10
CA VAL A 37 12.06 1.83 -7.22
C VAL A 37 11.66 1.97 -8.68
N LEU A 38 10.44 1.56 -9.01
CA LEU A 38 9.88 1.59 -10.36
C LEU A 38 9.38 2.99 -10.75
N ASP A 39 9.04 3.16 -12.03
CA ASP A 39 8.36 4.34 -12.57
C ASP A 39 7.40 3.91 -13.69
N ARG A 40 6.72 4.85 -14.35
CA ARG A 40 5.75 4.53 -15.40
C ARG A 40 6.35 3.76 -16.58
N LYS A 41 7.65 3.92 -16.86
CA LYS A 41 8.33 3.22 -17.95
C LYS A 41 8.66 1.77 -17.59
N SER A 42 8.62 1.47 -16.30
CA SER A 42 8.90 0.15 -15.75
C SER A 42 7.61 -0.68 -15.56
N LEU A 43 6.43 -0.07 -15.72
CA LEU A 43 5.16 -0.78 -15.66
C LEU A 43 5.06 -1.78 -16.81
N ASP A 44 4.37 -2.89 -16.56
CA ASP A 44 4.01 -3.86 -17.61
C ASP A 44 3.45 -3.15 -18.84
N THR A 45 4.02 -3.49 -20.01
CA THR A 45 3.73 -2.78 -21.27
C THR A 45 2.26 -2.85 -21.62
N CYS A 46 1.64 -4.04 -21.54
CA CYS A 46 0.23 -4.21 -21.87
C CYS A 46 -0.68 -3.45 -20.90
N TYR A 47 -0.34 -3.46 -19.61
CA TYR A 47 -1.05 -2.67 -18.61
C TYR A 47 -0.96 -1.17 -18.91
N PHE A 48 0.23 -0.66 -19.19
CA PHE A 48 0.45 0.76 -19.46
C PHE A 48 -0.16 1.22 -20.79
N GLU A 49 -0.15 0.38 -21.83
CA GLU A 49 -0.84 0.69 -23.09
C GLU A 49 -2.34 0.88 -22.88
N LYS A 50 -2.96 0.02 -22.07
CA LYS A 50 -4.39 0.06 -21.80
C LYS A 50 -4.80 1.17 -20.83
N HIS A 51 -4.01 1.38 -19.77
CA HIS A 51 -4.39 2.23 -18.63
C HIS A 51 -3.53 3.50 -18.49
N GLY A 52 -2.45 3.63 -19.26
CA GLY A 52 -1.49 4.73 -19.18
C GLY A 52 -2.14 6.10 -19.42
N ARG A 53 -3.11 6.19 -20.33
CA ARG A 53 -3.88 7.45 -20.52
C ARG A 53 -4.63 7.85 -19.24
N TYR A 54 -5.22 6.90 -18.53
CA TYR A 54 -5.89 7.16 -17.27
C TYR A 54 -4.89 7.58 -16.19
N ILE A 55 -3.79 6.83 -16.06
CA ILE A 55 -2.69 7.11 -15.13
C ILE A 55 -2.15 8.54 -15.31
N LEU A 56 -1.94 8.98 -16.55
CA LEU A 56 -1.34 10.27 -16.85
C LEU A 56 -2.34 11.44 -16.82
N SER A 57 -3.63 11.19 -17.03
CA SER A 57 -4.65 12.26 -17.05
C SER A 57 -5.13 12.66 -15.66
N GLN A 58 -5.08 11.75 -14.68
CA GLN A 58 -5.57 12.01 -13.32
C GLN A 58 -4.41 12.44 -12.40
N LYS A 59 -4.46 13.69 -11.90
CA LYS A 59 -3.42 14.22 -11.00
C LYS A 59 -3.42 13.54 -9.64
N ARG A 60 -4.60 13.29 -9.06
CA ARG A 60 -4.74 12.66 -7.74
C ARG A 60 -4.16 11.25 -7.81
N GLY A 61 -3.18 10.98 -6.96
CA GLY A 61 -2.52 9.68 -6.91
C GLY A 61 -1.81 9.21 -8.16
N PHE A 62 -1.57 10.12 -9.12
CA PHE A 62 -1.01 9.80 -10.44
C PHE A 62 -1.80 8.66 -11.10
N GLY A 63 -3.09 8.88 -11.36
CA GLY A 63 -3.98 7.81 -11.80
C GLY A 63 -4.76 7.14 -10.68
N TYR A 64 -5.07 7.85 -9.60
CA TYR A 64 -5.78 7.27 -8.45
C TYR A 64 -5.11 5.99 -7.90
N TRP A 65 -3.77 5.92 -8.00
CA TRP A 65 -2.96 4.80 -7.55
C TRP A 65 -3.25 3.45 -8.20
N ILE A 66 -3.99 3.37 -9.32
CA ILE A 66 -4.25 2.08 -10.01
C ILE A 66 -2.96 1.38 -10.48
N TRP A 67 -1.86 2.11 -10.59
CA TRP A 67 -0.54 1.55 -10.90
C TRP A 67 0.05 0.74 -9.74
N LYS A 68 -0.36 0.98 -8.49
CA LYS A 68 0.28 0.40 -7.30
C LYS A 68 0.07 -1.11 -7.23
N SER A 69 -1.16 -1.56 -7.43
CA SER A 69 -1.50 -2.98 -7.51
C SER A 69 -0.68 -3.68 -8.59
N GLN A 70 -0.53 -3.05 -9.76
CA GLN A 70 0.27 -3.58 -10.86
C GLN A 70 1.77 -3.64 -10.54
N VAL A 71 2.34 -2.61 -9.91
CA VAL A 71 3.74 -2.60 -9.44
C VAL A 71 4.00 -3.79 -8.53
N VAL A 72 3.13 -4.01 -7.55
CA VAL A 72 3.28 -5.12 -6.59
C VAL A 72 3.12 -6.46 -7.30
N HIS A 73 2.13 -6.58 -8.19
CA HIS A 73 1.86 -7.79 -8.96
C HIS A 73 3.07 -8.21 -9.81
N GLN A 74 3.59 -7.30 -10.64
CA GLN A 74 4.73 -7.60 -11.50
C GLN A 74 6.01 -7.82 -10.70
N SER A 75 6.18 -7.17 -9.55
CA SER A 75 7.32 -7.41 -8.68
C SER A 75 7.26 -8.81 -8.06
N LEU A 76 6.12 -9.24 -7.52
CA LEU A 76 5.97 -10.61 -6.99
C LEU A 76 6.27 -11.68 -8.04
N ALA A 77 5.86 -11.47 -9.30
CA ALA A 77 6.13 -12.40 -10.39
C ALA A 77 7.63 -12.59 -10.70
N ASN A 78 8.47 -11.60 -10.33
CA ASN A 78 9.91 -11.62 -10.57
C ASN A 78 10.74 -11.98 -9.32
N LEU A 79 10.11 -12.10 -8.15
CA LEU A 79 10.79 -12.51 -6.94
C LEU A 79 10.92 -14.04 -6.87
N PRO A 80 11.95 -14.58 -6.20
CA PRO A 80 11.99 -16.00 -5.86
C PRO A 80 10.78 -16.43 -5.02
N GLU A 81 10.36 -17.68 -5.16
CA GLU A 81 9.30 -18.24 -4.29
C GLU A 81 9.78 -18.21 -2.82
N ASN A 82 8.88 -17.83 -1.92
CA ASN A 82 9.10 -17.67 -0.47
C ASN A 82 9.96 -16.48 -0.03
N ASP A 83 10.45 -15.64 -0.93
CA ASP A 83 11.09 -14.37 -0.56
C ASP A 83 10.05 -13.29 -0.21
N VAL A 84 10.46 -12.27 0.54
CA VAL A 84 9.58 -11.23 1.08
C VAL A 84 9.63 -9.99 0.20
N LEU A 85 8.49 -9.57 -0.32
CA LEU A 85 8.29 -8.23 -0.86
C LEU A 85 7.95 -7.28 0.28
N ALA A 86 8.79 -6.29 0.52
CA ALA A 86 8.46 -5.12 1.34
C ALA A 86 8.06 -3.98 0.41
N PHE A 87 6.81 -3.52 0.47
CA PHE A 87 6.38 -2.34 -0.29
C PHE A 87 6.44 -1.12 0.61
N SER A 88 6.94 0.00 0.10
CA SER A 88 6.84 1.31 0.74
C SER A 88 6.61 2.40 -0.29
N ASP A 89 5.71 3.34 -0.04
CA ASP A 89 5.63 4.56 -0.84
C ASP A 89 6.94 5.36 -0.72
N VAL A 90 7.37 6.04 -1.80
CA VAL A 90 8.58 6.90 -1.77
C VAL A 90 8.43 8.17 -0.91
N GLY A 91 7.24 8.42 -0.39
CA GLY A 91 6.97 9.44 0.62
C GLY A 91 7.55 9.10 1.99
N PHE A 92 7.97 7.85 2.23
CA PHE A 92 8.62 7.46 3.47
C PHE A 92 10.08 7.90 3.51
N LYS A 93 10.65 7.90 4.72
CA LYS A 93 12.07 8.00 5.00
C LYS A 93 12.50 6.82 5.85
N PHE A 94 13.57 6.14 5.43
CA PHE A 94 14.16 5.06 6.21
C PHE A 94 15.06 5.59 7.33
N ASN A 95 15.15 4.80 8.40
CA ASN A 95 15.95 5.07 9.58
C ASN A 95 16.82 3.84 9.90
N PRO A 96 18.14 3.91 9.67
CA PRO A 96 19.06 2.80 9.97
C PRO A 96 18.98 2.28 11.40
N ASP A 97 18.68 3.14 12.38
CA ASP A 97 18.56 2.76 13.79
C ASP A 97 17.34 1.86 14.05
N GLY A 98 16.36 1.84 13.15
CA GLY A 98 15.19 0.97 13.23
C GLY A 98 15.36 -0.40 12.58
N ARG A 99 16.58 -0.77 12.13
CA ARG A 99 16.83 -2.03 11.41
C ARG A 99 16.31 -3.27 12.13
N TYR A 100 16.42 -3.35 13.46
CA TYR A 100 15.90 -4.49 14.22
C TYR A 100 14.39 -4.60 14.15
N ARG A 101 13.68 -3.48 14.25
CA ARG A 101 12.22 -3.47 14.07
C ARG A 101 11.81 -3.86 12.65
N LEU A 102 12.62 -3.53 11.65
CA LEU A 102 12.40 -4.00 10.28
C LEU A 102 12.60 -5.53 10.15
N LEU A 103 13.58 -6.10 10.85
CA LEU A 103 13.77 -7.55 10.93
C LEU A 103 12.53 -8.21 11.56
N GLU A 104 12.04 -7.68 12.68
CA GLU A 104 10.82 -8.17 13.33
C GLU A 104 9.62 -8.16 12.39
N TYR A 105 9.43 -7.12 11.56
CA TYR A 105 8.35 -7.11 10.56
C TYR A 105 8.47 -8.23 9.53
N VAL A 106 9.69 -8.55 9.09
CA VAL A 106 9.93 -9.66 8.18
C VAL A 106 9.65 -11.00 8.88
N GLU A 107 10.09 -11.16 10.14
CA GLU A 107 9.81 -12.35 10.95
C GLU A 107 8.30 -12.55 11.16
N MET A 108 7.56 -11.50 11.55
CA MET A 108 6.10 -11.54 11.66
C MET A 108 5.42 -11.94 10.34
N CYS A 109 5.90 -11.41 9.21
CA CYS A 109 5.39 -11.80 7.89
C CYS A 109 5.69 -13.28 7.57
N CYS A 110 6.89 -13.76 7.88
CA CYS A 110 7.31 -15.13 7.69
C CYS A 110 6.54 -16.11 8.58
N ASP A 111 6.26 -15.75 9.82
CA ASP A 111 5.59 -16.61 10.81
C ASP A 111 4.07 -16.62 10.64
N SER A 112 3.49 -15.54 10.11
CA SER A 112 2.06 -15.43 9.79
C SER A 112 1.54 -16.64 9.02
N GLU A 113 0.37 -17.15 9.41
CA GLU A 113 -0.38 -18.15 8.64
C GLU A 113 -0.69 -17.64 7.22
N PHE A 114 -0.98 -16.34 7.09
CA PHE A 114 -1.34 -15.69 5.84
C PHE A 114 -0.13 -15.28 5.01
N LYS A 115 1.07 -15.34 5.60
CA LYS A 115 2.35 -14.93 4.99
C LYS A 115 2.32 -13.49 4.47
N ASN A 116 1.61 -12.62 5.19
CA ASN A 116 1.35 -11.23 4.84
C ASN A 116 1.27 -10.41 6.13
N LEU A 117 1.99 -9.29 6.17
CA LEU A 117 1.91 -8.31 7.26
C LEU A 117 1.37 -6.98 6.75
N GLY A 118 0.29 -6.53 7.38
CA GLY A 118 -0.30 -5.21 7.19
C GLY A 118 -0.26 -4.39 8.48
N PHE A 119 -0.59 -3.10 8.33
CA PHE A 119 -0.56 -2.15 9.44
C PHE A 119 -1.89 -1.43 9.57
N SER A 120 -2.52 -1.51 10.75
CA SER A 120 -3.79 -0.82 11.02
C SER A 120 -3.56 0.67 11.27
N ASN A 121 -4.23 1.53 10.50
CA ASN A 121 -4.26 2.98 10.76
C ASN A 121 -5.43 3.35 11.69
N THR A 122 -5.74 4.65 11.83
CA THR A 122 -6.80 5.15 12.71
C THR A 122 -8.13 5.43 12.00
N HIS A 123 -8.21 5.19 10.69
CA HIS A 123 -9.41 5.47 9.92
C HIS A 123 -10.25 4.21 9.76
N THR A 124 -11.55 4.27 10.06
CA THR A 124 -12.47 3.13 9.86
C THR A 124 -12.85 2.95 8.41
N GLU A 125 -13.17 1.72 8.01
CA GLU A 125 -13.63 1.43 6.65
C GLU A 125 -14.92 2.17 6.31
N TYR A 126 -15.92 2.21 7.20
CA TYR A 126 -17.19 2.90 6.91
C TYR A 126 -17.01 4.41 6.68
N CYS A 127 -15.97 5.02 7.25
CA CYS A 127 -15.64 6.43 7.01
C CYS A 127 -14.87 6.63 5.69
N ARG A 128 -14.13 5.59 5.23
CA ARG A 128 -13.10 5.73 4.20
C ARG A 128 -13.26 4.83 2.97
N THR A 129 -14.30 4.00 2.91
CA THR A 129 -14.56 3.04 1.84
C THR A 129 -15.98 3.21 1.29
N LYS A 130 -16.10 3.41 -0.02
CA LYS A 130 -17.41 3.57 -0.68
C LYS A 130 -18.21 2.27 -0.57
N ALA A 131 -19.52 2.39 -0.40
CA ALA A 131 -20.43 1.26 -0.20
C ALA A 131 -20.40 0.27 -1.37
N ASP A 132 -20.26 0.78 -2.60
CA ASP A 132 -20.21 -0.07 -3.80
C ASP A 132 -19.02 -1.03 -3.76
N LEU A 133 -17.87 -0.61 -3.23
CA LEU A 133 -16.71 -1.49 -3.11
C LEU A 133 -16.96 -2.59 -2.06
N ALA A 134 -17.56 -2.24 -0.93
CA ALA A 134 -17.93 -3.22 0.08
C ALA A 134 -18.95 -4.23 -0.50
N CYS A 135 -19.97 -3.75 -1.20
CA CYS A 135 -20.95 -4.60 -1.89
C CYS A 135 -20.28 -5.50 -2.94
N ARG A 136 -19.38 -4.96 -3.77
CA ARG A 136 -18.61 -5.71 -4.78
C ARG A 136 -17.79 -6.85 -4.18
N LEU A 137 -17.34 -6.68 -2.94
CA LEU A 137 -16.57 -7.67 -2.18
C LEU A 137 -17.44 -8.53 -1.25
N ASN A 138 -18.78 -8.42 -1.35
CA ASN A 138 -19.74 -9.10 -0.48
C ASN A 138 -19.52 -8.83 1.02
N VAL A 139 -19.08 -7.61 1.36
CA VAL A 139 -18.92 -7.13 2.74
C VAL A 139 -20.18 -6.38 3.15
N ASP A 140 -20.87 -6.91 4.17
CA ASP A 140 -22.02 -6.23 4.78
C ASP A 140 -21.58 -4.88 5.38
N LEU A 141 -22.29 -3.80 5.02
CA LEU A 141 -22.03 -2.43 5.48
C LEU A 141 -22.14 -2.27 7.00
N SER A 142 -22.89 -3.14 7.68
CA SER A 142 -23.07 -3.17 9.13
C SER A 142 -22.01 -4.00 9.88
N SER A 143 -21.21 -4.78 9.14
CA SER A 143 -20.28 -5.78 9.68
C SER A 143 -19.16 -5.17 10.53
N ILE A 144 -18.54 -6.04 11.35
CA ILE A 144 -17.32 -5.69 12.09
C ILE A 144 -16.16 -5.29 11.16
N VAL A 145 -16.10 -5.87 9.95
CA VAL A 145 -15.10 -5.49 8.92
C VAL A 145 -15.25 -4.01 8.59
N MET A 146 -16.46 -3.53 8.36
CA MET A 146 -16.70 -2.12 8.05
C MET A 146 -16.48 -1.19 9.24
N ARG A 147 -16.67 -1.69 10.48
CA ARG A 147 -16.41 -0.95 11.73
C ARG A 147 -14.95 -0.93 12.17
N SER A 148 -14.12 -1.80 11.61
CA SER A 148 -12.68 -1.87 11.90
C SER A 148 -11.88 -0.78 11.18
N THR A 149 -10.67 -0.49 11.66
CA THR A 149 -9.75 0.44 11.01
C THR A 149 -9.15 -0.14 9.73
N GLN A 150 -8.76 0.71 8.79
CA GLN A 150 -8.17 0.30 7.52
C GLN A 150 -6.74 -0.21 7.72
N LEU A 151 -6.37 -1.18 6.89
CA LEU A 151 -4.98 -1.59 6.71
C LEU A 151 -4.33 -0.65 5.69
N SER A 152 -3.19 -0.04 6.04
CA SER A 152 -2.44 0.87 5.17
C SER A 152 -1.94 0.16 3.89
N SER A 153 -1.99 0.84 2.75
CA SER A 153 -1.37 0.40 1.49
C SER A 153 -0.06 1.13 1.17
N GLY A 154 0.40 2.01 2.05
CA GLY A 154 1.65 2.76 1.86
C GLY A 154 2.89 2.06 2.40
N PHE A 155 2.72 1.05 3.25
CA PHE A 155 3.80 0.20 3.76
C PHE A 155 3.22 -1.16 4.17
N PHE A 156 3.77 -2.28 3.67
CA PHE A 156 3.32 -3.65 3.97
C PHE A 156 4.32 -4.70 3.49
N PHE A 157 4.14 -5.96 3.91
CA PHE A 157 4.99 -7.09 3.52
C PHE A 157 4.17 -8.26 2.99
N LEU A 158 4.67 -8.92 1.95
CA LEU A 158 4.08 -10.12 1.37
C LEU A 158 5.17 -11.16 1.09
N ILE A 159 5.00 -12.40 1.56
CA ILE A 159 5.80 -13.51 1.03
C ILE A 159 5.32 -13.83 -0.39
N ASN A 160 6.26 -14.02 -1.31
CA ASN A 160 5.94 -14.47 -2.65
C ASN A 160 5.52 -15.94 -2.64
N ASN A 161 4.21 -16.16 -2.64
CA ASN A 161 3.58 -17.46 -2.76
C ASN A 161 2.28 -17.33 -3.56
N LYS A 162 1.68 -18.47 -3.92
CA LYS A 162 0.43 -18.48 -4.70
C LYS A 162 -0.68 -17.64 -4.06
N ARG A 163 -0.88 -17.74 -2.74
CA ARG A 163 -1.94 -17.03 -2.01
C ARG A 163 -1.82 -15.51 -2.18
N ASN A 164 -0.63 -14.97 -1.94
CA ASN A 164 -0.40 -13.53 -2.03
C ASN A 164 -0.38 -13.03 -3.47
N ARG A 165 0.06 -13.85 -4.43
CA ARG A 165 -0.08 -13.53 -5.86
C ARG A 165 -1.56 -13.42 -6.26
N ASP A 166 -2.40 -14.37 -5.84
CA ASP A 166 -3.85 -14.34 -6.12
C ASP A 166 -4.54 -13.11 -5.46
N LEU A 167 -4.15 -12.79 -4.22
CA LEU A 167 -4.61 -11.60 -3.49
C LEU A 167 -4.29 -10.31 -4.26
N VAL A 168 -3.03 -10.15 -4.67
CA VAL A 168 -2.59 -8.95 -5.40
C VAL A 168 -3.19 -8.91 -6.80
N LYS A 169 -3.39 -10.06 -7.46
CA LYS A 169 -4.11 -10.13 -8.73
C LYS A 169 -5.55 -9.63 -8.60
N SER A 170 -6.24 -10.02 -7.53
CA SER A 170 -7.60 -9.50 -7.23
C SER A 170 -7.59 -7.98 -7.01
N TRP A 171 -6.54 -7.45 -6.39
CA TRP A 171 -6.37 -6.00 -6.25
C TRP A 171 -6.19 -5.29 -7.58
N VAL A 172 -5.36 -5.85 -8.49
CA VAL A 172 -5.22 -5.33 -9.86
C VAL A 172 -6.57 -5.32 -10.56
N ASP A 173 -7.28 -6.45 -10.56
CA ASP A 173 -8.53 -6.61 -11.31
C ASP A 173 -9.60 -5.60 -10.86
N ILE A 174 -9.79 -5.45 -9.55
CA ILE A 174 -10.77 -4.49 -9.00
C ILE A 174 -10.35 -3.04 -9.28
N SER A 175 -9.04 -2.73 -9.27
CA SER A 175 -8.56 -1.35 -9.46
C SER A 175 -8.87 -0.77 -10.85
N ILE A 176 -9.09 -1.64 -11.85
CA ILE A 176 -9.43 -1.26 -13.22
C ILE A 176 -10.86 -1.63 -13.62
N GLU A 177 -11.62 -2.25 -12.72
CA GLU A 177 -12.98 -2.72 -12.96
C GLU A 177 -13.96 -1.55 -13.08
N ASN A 178 -15.04 -1.76 -13.86
CA ASN A 178 -16.14 -0.82 -14.06
C ASN A 178 -15.65 0.60 -14.36
N ASN A 179 -14.74 0.73 -15.32
CA ASN A 179 -14.12 2.02 -15.68
C ASN A 179 -13.52 2.75 -14.47
N TYR A 180 -12.74 2.01 -13.65
CA TYR A 180 -12.04 2.50 -12.47
C TYR A 180 -12.95 2.99 -11.33
N HIS A 181 -14.24 2.64 -11.35
CA HIS A 181 -15.23 3.08 -10.35
C HIS A 181 -14.80 2.78 -8.92
N TYR A 182 -14.14 1.65 -8.66
CA TYR A 182 -13.69 1.31 -7.31
C TYR A 182 -12.39 1.98 -6.90
N SER A 183 -11.73 2.71 -7.79
CA SER A 183 -10.48 3.43 -7.49
C SER A 183 -10.62 4.94 -7.59
N ASN A 184 -11.63 5.48 -8.25
CA ASN A 184 -11.76 6.91 -8.47
C ASN A 184 -12.68 7.60 -7.43
N ASP A 185 -12.89 8.89 -7.61
CA ASP A 185 -13.77 9.73 -6.80
C ASP A 185 -15.24 9.77 -7.27
N SER A 186 -15.67 8.93 -8.23
CA SER A 186 -17.10 8.89 -8.56
C SER A 186 -17.92 8.48 -7.33
N PRO A 187 -19.08 9.12 -7.10
CA PRO A 187 -19.95 8.79 -5.98
C PRO A 187 -20.35 7.32 -6.00
N SER A 188 -20.59 6.78 -4.80
CA SER A 188 -21.19 5.45 -4.66
C SER A 188 -22.64 5.50 -5.18
N GLU A 189 -23.06 4.47 -5.91
CA GLU A 189 -24.45 4.25 -6.32
C GLU A 189 -25.30 3.81 -5.12
N LEU A 190 -24.73 2.97 -4.26
CA LEU A 190 -25.32 2.61 -2.97
C LEU A 190 -25.11 3.73 -1.93
N PRO A 191 -26.06 3.93 -1.00
CA PRO A 191 -25.87 4.86 0.11
C PRO A 191 -24.64 4.47 0.94
N ASN A 192 -23.70 5.40 1.05
CA ASN A 192 -22.61 5.26 2.00
C ASN A 192 -23.12 5.32 3.44
N HIS A 193 -22.29 4.87 4.39
CA HIS A 193 -22.56 5.05 5.81
C HIS A 193 -22.79 6.54 6.14
N PRO A 194 -23.67 6.92 7.08
CA PRO A 194 -23.93 8.33 7.42
C PRO A 194 -22.70 9.14 7.86
N GLN A 195 -21.63 8.46 8.27
CA GLN A 195 -20.34 9.06 8.67
C GLN A 195 -19.26 8.94 7.59
N PHE A 196 -19.60 8.56 6.36
CA PHE A 196 -18.65 8.50 5.25
C PHE A 196 -18.03 9.87 4.97
N ILE A 197 -16.71 9.89 4.80
CA ILE A 197 -15.93 11.12 4.59
C ILE A 197 -15.46 11.17 3.14
N GLU A 198 -14.64 10.21 2.73
CA GLU A 198 -14.11 10.12 1.37
C GLU A 198 -13.62 8.71 1.09
N HIS A 199 -13.46 8.34 -0.17
CA HIS A 199 -12.90 7.05 -0.52
C HIS A 199 -11.36 7.05 -0.43
N ARG A 200 -10.73 5.96 0.05
CA ARG A 200 -9.27 5.78 0.08
C ARG A 200 -8.73 4.91 -1.06
N HIS A 201 -9.50 4.72 -2.13
CA HIS A 201 -9.00 4.26 -3.42
C HIS A 201 -8.33 2.87 -3.34
N ASP A 202 -7.08 2.75 -3.81
CA ASP A 202 -6.28 1.52 -3.75
C ASP A 202 -6.18 0.94 -2.34
N GLN A 203 -6.11 1.80 -1.31
CA GLN A 203 -6.04 1.38 0.08
C GLN A 203 -7.35 0.70 0.52
N SER A 204 -8.50 1.24 0.13
CA SER A 204 -9.80 0.63 0.48
C SER A 204 -9.94 -0.75 -0.14
N ILE A 205 -9.55 -0.91 -1.42
CA ILE A 205 -9.57 -2.21 -2.10
C ILE A 205 -8.66 -3.19 -1.37
N PHE A 206 -7.40 -2.81 -1.16
CA PHE A 206 -6.41 -3.71 -0.58
C PHE A 206 -6.67 -4.02 0.90
N SER A 207 -7.25 -3.07 1.64
CA SER A 207 -7.63 -3.28 3.04
C SER A 207 -8.75 -4.31 3.16
N LEU A 208 -9.84 -4.16 2.40
CA LEU A 208 -10.93 -5.14 2.42
C LEU A 208 -10.48 -6.51 1.92
N LEU A 209 -9.72 -6.58 0.82
CA LEU A 209 -9.18 -7.84 0.31
C LEU A 209 -8.32 -8.56 1.36
N ARG A 210 -7.42 -7.85 2.04
CA ARG A 210 -6.57 -8.44 3.09
C ARG A 210 -7.36 -8.91 4.31
N LYS A 211 -8.43 -8.20 4.67
CA LYS A 211 -9.33 -8.64 5.76
C LYS A 211 -10.10 -9.91 5.41
N LEU A 212 -10.54 -10.02 4.16
CA LEU A 212 -11.25 -11.21 3.66
C LEU A 212 -10.30 -12.41 3.46
N SER A 213 -9.06 -12.16 3.02
CA SER A 213 -8.06 -13.21 2.81
C SER A 213 -7.27 -13.59 4.05
N GLY A 214 -7.42 -12.85 5.16
CA GLY A 214 -6.53 -12.90 6.32
C GLY A 214 -5.21 -12.15 6.10
N CYS A 215 -4.73 -11.54 7.18
CA CYS A 215 -3.52 -10.72 7.23
C CYS A 215 -3.02 -10.65 8.68
N GLU A 216 -1.72 -10.82 8.90
CA GLU A 216 -1.11 -10.45 10.17
C GLU A 216 -1.15 -8.94 10.31
N VAL A 217 -1.53 -8.42 11.47
CA VAL A 217 -1.72 -6.99 11.67
C VAL A 217 -0.96 -6.51 12.88
N THR A 218 -0.17 -5.46 12.68
CA THR A 218 0.43 -4.69 13.77
C THR A 218 0.04 -3.21 13.66
N HIS A 219 0.42 -2.43 14.67
CA HIS A 219 0.09 -1.00 14.72
C HIS A 219 0.86 -0.22 13.65
N TYR A 220 0.26 0.81 13.06
CA TYR A 220 0.92 1.64 12.04
C TYR A 220 1.90 2.66 12.64
N GLU A 221 2.94 2.13 13.27
CA GLU A 221 3.95 2.88 14.05
C GLU A 221 4.68 3.95 13.21
N VAL A 222 4.72 3.78 11.89
CA VAL A 222 5.41 4.68 10.94
C VAL A 222 4.68 6.02 10.72
N GLN A 223 3.52 6.23 11.35
CA GLN A 223 2.83 7.51 11.46
C GLN A 223 3.14 8.18 12.81
N SER A 224 3.31 9.50 12.81
CA SER A 224 3.54 10.25 14.05
C SER A 224 2.30 10.23 14.94
N TYR A 225 2.35 9.48 16.03
CA TYR A 225 1.40 9.57 17.13
C TYR A 225 2.11 10.19 18.35
N PRO A 226 1.52 11.20 19.01
CA PRO A 226 2.16 11.87 20.16
C PRO A 226 2.62 10.93 21.29
N HIS A 227 1.98 9.75 21.42
CA HIS A 227 2.31 8.78 22.46
C HIS A 227 3.48 7.86 22.10
N PHE A 228 3.89 7.81 20.83
CA PHE A 228 4.99 6.97 20.34
C PHE A 228 6.22 7.79 19.93
N ASP A 229 6.28 9.08 20.28
CA ASP A 229 7.39 9.96 19.95
C ASP A 229 8.73 9.42 20.48
N ASN A 230 8.72 8.79 21.66
CA ASN A 230 9.91 8.16 22.26
C ASN A 230 10.38 6.91 21.49
N LEU A 231 9.49 6.26 20.73
CA LEU A 231 9.83 5.10 19.91
C LEU A 231 10.34 5.49 18.53
N LYS A 232 10.15 6.75 18.09
CA LYS A 232 10.53 7.17 16.74
C LYS A 232 11.97 6.80 16.41
N GLY A 233 12.93 7.04 17.31
CA GLY A 233 14.35 6.74 17.06
C GLY A 233 14.64 5.29 16.68
N ILE A 234 13.78 4.34 17.06
CA ILE A 234 13.96 2.90 16.81
C ILE A 234 12.98 2.35 15.75
N LEU A 235 12.16 3.20 15.13
CA LEU A 235 11.28 2.78 14.04
C LEU A 235 12.03 2.82 12.70
N PRO A 236 11.75 1.87 11.79
CA PRO A 236 12.55 1.73 10.58
C PRO A 236 12.16 2.70 9.46
N LEU A 237 10.94 3.23 9.49
CA LEU A 237 10.44 4.18 8.51
C LEU A 237 9.54 5.25 9.15
N PHE A 238 9.51 6.43 8.53
CA PHE A 238 8.55 7.49 8.86
C PHE A 238 7.90 8.04 7.60
N ALA A 239 6.60 8.32 7.69
CA ALA A 239 5.91 9.06 6.65
C ALA A 239 6.43 10.52 6.59
N ALA A 240 7.28 10.83 5.61
CA ALA A 240 7.78 12.18 5.41
C ALA A 240 6.81 12.99 4.55
N ARG A 241 6.32 14.11 5.10
CA ARG A 241 5.48 15.04 4.33
C ARG A 241 6.29 15.92 3.34
N GLN A 242 7.56 15.60 3.09
CA GLN A 242 8.41 16.35 2.17
C GLN A 242 8.17 15.89 0.72
N GLY A 243 7.76 16.81 -0.16
CA GLY A 243 7.42 16.54 -1.56
C GLY A 243 5.94 16.72 -1.91
N ARG A 244 5.06 16.99 -0.93
CA ARG A 244 3.76 17.59 -1.25
C ARG A 244 4.03 19.03 -1.67
N ASP A 245 3.77 19.35 -2.93
CA ASP A 245 3.64 20.74 -3.34
C ASP A 245 2.68 21.42 -2.35
N LYS A 246 3.03 22.60 -1.84
CA LYS A 246 2.26 23.29 -0.78
C LYS A 246 0.84 23.67 -1.23
N SER A 247 0.54 23.50 -2.52
CA SER A 247 -0.78 23.58 -3.14
C SER A 247 -1.70 22.39 -2.81
N TYR A 248 -1.15 21.26 -2.32
CA TYR A 248 -1.91 20.09 -1.91
C TYR A 248 -2.06 20.05 -0.39
N VAL A 249 -3.17 20.65 0.09
CA VAL A 249 -3.68 20.42 1.44
C VAL A 249 -4.46 19.11 1.40
N PRO A 250 -4.03 18.03 2.08
CA PRO A 250 -4.94 16.95 2.39
C PRO A 250 -5.87 17.49 3.46
N GLU A 251 -7.14 17.69 3.10
CA GLU A 251 -8.19 17.83 4.10
C GLU A 251 -8.11 16.61 5.03
N MET A 252 -8.08 16.89 6.33
CA MET A 252 -7.84 15.93 7.42
C MET A 252 -8.93 14.84 7.46
#